data_AF-A0A2N2SUK9-F1
#
_entry.id   AF-A0A2N2SUK9-F1
#
_cell.length_a   1.000
_cell.length_b   1.000
_cell.length_c   1.000
_cell.angle_alpha   90.00
_cell.angle_beta   90.00
_cell.angle_gamma   90.00
#
_symmetry.space_group_name_H-M   'P 1'
#
loop_
_entity.id
_entity.type
_entity.pdbx_description
1 polymer ?
#
loop_
_entity_poly.entity_id
_entity_poly.type
_entity_poly.pdbx_seq_one_letter_code
_entity_poly.pdbx_strand_id
1 'polypeptide(L)'
;MSWIHSRRIRFLCAGVTLFFILFAALRLGFIIGSADHAALAGESAGVILQTISIGLRFDLRLALLIMLPVAFAASLPRVNLLRSRFTR
;
A
#
# COMPACT_ATOMS: atom_id res chain seq x y z
N MET A 1 4.19 20.32 -18.74
CA MET A 1 4.36 19.56 -17.48
C MET A 1 3.30 19.97 -16.43
N SER A 2 1.99 19.91 -16.74
CA SER A 2 0.92 20.26 -15.76
C SER A 2 0.24 19.04 -15.11
N TRP A 3 0.59 17.83 -15.55
CA TRP A 3 -0.07 16.59 -15.11
C TRP A 3 0.22 16.25 -13.64
N ILE A 4 1.40 16.59 -13.15
CA ILE A 4 1.86 16.34 -11.76
C ILE A 4 1.06 17.13 -10.72
N HIS A 5 0.39 18.22 -11.13
CA HIS A 5 -0.40 19.05 -10.21
C HIS A 5 -1.84 18.54 -9.99
N SER A 6 -2.23 17.46 -10.67
CA SER A 6 -3.58 16.93 -10.62
C SER A 6 -3.87 16.32 -9.24
N ARG A 7 -4.86 16.86 -8.53
CA ARG A 7 -5.30 16.41 -7.18
C ARG A 7 -5.53 14.89 -7.11
N ARG A 8 -5.93 14.28 -8.23
CA ARG A 8 -6.18 12.84 -8.36
C ARG A 8 -4.92 11.99 -8.19
N ILE A 9 -3.80 12.41 -8.79
CA ILE A 9 -2.52 11.69 -8.67
C ILE A 9 -1.99 11.81 -7.25
N ARG A 10 -2.06 13.00 -6.64
CA ARG A 10 -1.68 13.17 -5.24
C ARG A 10 -2.51 12.31 -4.28
N PHE A 11 -3.82 12.23 -4.49
CA PHE A 11 -4.70 11.36 -3.71
C PHE A 11 -4.35 9.88 -3.88
N LEU A 12 -4.10 9.44 -5.12
CA LEU A 12 -3.69 8.07 -5.42
C LEU A 12 -2.34 7.73 -4.80
N CYS A 13 -1.33 8.58 -4.97
CA CYS A 13 -0.01 8.40 -4.36
C CYS A 13 -0.08 8.37 -2.84
N ALA A 14 -0.84 9.29 -2.22
CA ALA A 14 -1.05 9.30 -0.77
C ALA A 14 -1.75 8.02 -0.29
N GLY A 15 -2.76 7.57 -1.02
CA GLY A 15 -3.50 6.34 -0.73
C GLY A 15 -2.64 5.08 -0.83
N VAL A 16 -1.85 4.94 -1.90
CA VAL A 16 -0.91 3.83 -2.08
C VAL A 16 0.14 3.84 -0.97
N THR A 17 0.68 5.02 -0.64
CA THR A 17 1.66 5.16 0.45
C THR A 17 1.07 4.75 1.79
N LEU A 18 -0.16 5.16 2.09
CA LEU A 18 -0.84 4.80 3.33
C LEU A 18 -1.07 3.28 3.44
N PHE A 19 -1.61 2.65 2.39
CA PHE A 19 -1.81 1.20 2.37
C PHE A 19 -0.49 0.43 2.44
N PHE A 20 0.54 0.90 1.75
CA PHE A 20 1.86 0.29 1.79
C PHE A 20 2.46 0.33 3.20
N ILE A 21 2.41 1.48 3.88
CA ILE A 21 2.88 1.61 5.27
C ILE A 21 2.07 0.71 6.20
N LEU A 22 0.75 0.67 6.04
CA LEU A 22 -0.13 -0.17 6.85
C LEU A 22 0.22 -1.66 6.70
N PHE A 23 0.36 -2.15 5.46
CA PHE A 23 0.71 -3.56 5.21
C PHE A 23 2.12 -3.89 5.69
N ALA A 24 3.08 -2.99 5.48
CA ALA A 24 4.43 -3.17 6.00
C ALA A 24 4.45 -3.25 7.53
N ALA A 25 3.69 -2.38 8.21
CA ALA A 25 3.58 -2.37 9.67
C ALA A 25 2.91 -3.65 10.19
N LEU A 26 1.80 -4.08 9.59
CA LEU A 26 1.13 -5.33 9.93
C LEU A 26 2.04 -6.54 9.71
N ARG A 27 2.82 -6.55 8.62
CA ARG A 27 3.81 -7.60 8.38
C ARG A 27 4.89 -7.61 9.45
N LEU A 28 5.45 -6.46 9.82
CA LEU A 28 6.45 -6.40 10.89
C LEU A 28 5.87 -6.89 12.21
N GLY A 29 4.64 -6.50 12.54
CA GLY A 29 3.91 -7.02 13.70
C GLY A 29 3.77 -8.55 13.67
N PHE A 30 3.44 -9.12 12.51
CA PHE A 30 3.35 -10.58 12.35
C PHE A 30 4.71 -11.27 12.47
N ILE A 31 5.77 -10.68 11.90
CA ILE A 31 7.13 -11.22 12.03
C ILE A 31 7.55 -11.25 13.49
N ILE A 32 7.29 -10.19 14.25
CA ILE A 32 7.67 -10.11 15.68
C ILE A 32 6.80 -11.02 16.54
N GLY A 33 5.48 -11.04 16.31
CA GLY A 33 4.53 -11.71 17.20
C GLY A 33 4.26 -13.18 16.88
N SER A 34 4.53 -13.64 15.66
CA SER A 34 4.07 -14.95 15.18
C SER A 34 5.07 -15.72 14.33
N ALA A 35 6.22 -15.13 13.96
CA ALA A 35 7.23 -15.89 13.22
C ALA A 35 7.99 -16.85 14.13
N ASP A 36 8.37 -18.00 13.57
CA ASP A 36 9.27 -18.93 14.24
C ASP A 36 10.71 -18.39 14.19
N HIS A 37 11.13 -17.75 15.28
CA HIS A 37 12.45 -17.11 15.39
C HIS A 37 13.58 -18.15 15.41
N ALA A 38 13.32 -19.39 15.84
CA ALA A 38 14.31 -20.45 15.84
C ALA A 38 14.59 -20.95 14.41
N ALA A 39 13.55 -21.08 13.60
CA ALA A 39 13.70 -21.38 12.17
C ALA A 39 14.41 -20.24 11.41
N LEU A 40 14.12 -18.98 11.75
CA LEU A 40 14.79 -17.81 11.17
C LEU A 40 16.28 -17.72 11.54
N ALA A 41 16.67 -18.15 12.74
CA ALA A 41 18.07 -18.11 13.18
C ALA A 41 18.96 -19.15 12.47
N GLY A 42 18.36 -20.24 11.95
CA GLY A 42 19.07 -21.26 11.15
C GLY A 42 19.26 -20.88 9.68
N GLU A 43 18.58 -19.84 9.21
CA GLU A 43 18.61 -19.39 7.82
C GLU A 43 19.67 -18.32 7.56
N SER A 44 20.14 -18.26 6.31
CA SER A 44 21.12 -17.24 5.94
C SER A 44 20.49 -15.85 5.91
N ALA A 45 21.22 -14.84 6.39
CA ALA A 45 20.76 -13.45 6.38
C ALA A 45 20.35 -12.96 4.97
N GLY A 46 20.97 -13.51 3.92
CA GLY A 46 20.61 -13.24 2.52
C GLY A 46 19.21 -13.73 2.16
N VAL A 47 18.84 -14.94 2.57
CA VAL A 47 17.51 -15.53 2.33
C VAL A 47 16.42 -14.75 3.08
N ILE A 48 16.71 -14.33 4.32
CA ILE A 48 15.80 -13.51 5.12
C ILE A 48 15.56 -12.16 4.45
N LEU A 49 16.64 -11.46 4.05
CA LEU A 49 16.53 -10.18 3.35
C LEU A 49 15.80 -10.31 2.00
N GLN A 50 16.06 -11.39 1.26
CA GLN A 50 15.36 -11.65 0.01
C GLN A 50 13.87 -11.87 0.24
N THR A 51 13.49 -12.63 1.27
CA THR A 51 12.08 -12.89 1.62
C THR A 51 11.36 -11.62 2.02
N ILE A 52 12.00 -10.77 2.85
CA ILE A 52 11.46 -9.47 3.24
C ILE A 52 11.31 -8.56 2.03
N SER A 53 12.30 -8.52 1.12
CA SER A 53 12.26 -7.72 -0.10
C SER A 53 11.14 -8.17 -1.05
N ILE A 54 10.97 -9.47 -1.25
CA ILE A 54 9.88 -10.04 -2.05
C ILE A 54 8.53 -9.65 -1.44
N GLY A 55 8.38 -9.82 -0.12
CA GLY A 55 7.19 -9.42 0.59
C GLY A 55 6.89 -7.93 0.40
N LEU A 56 7.88 -7.06 0.59
CA LEU A 56 7.67 -5.61 0.51
C LEU A 56 7.22 -5.19 -0.91
N ARG A 57 7.81 -5.80 -1.94
CA ARG A 57 7.38 -5.59 -3.33
C ARG A 57 5.96 -6.10 -3.58
N PHE A 58 5.57 -7.21 -2.95
CA PHE A 58 4.21 -7.71 -3.01
C PHE A 58 3.22 -6.74 -2.36
N ASP A 59 3.54 -6.19 -1.18
CA ASP A 59 2.66 -5.23 -0.49
C ASP A 59 2.45 -3.96 -1.30
N LEU A 60 3.51 -3.48 -1.97
CA LEU A 60 3.41 -2.33 -2.88
C LEU A 60 2.49 -2.63 -4.07
N ARG A 61 2.63 -3.82 -4.69
CA ARG A 61 1.74 -4.26 -5.77
C ARG A 61 0.31 -4.39 -5.29
N LEU A 62 0.09 -4.93 -4.10
CA LEU A 62 -1.22 -5.07 -3.49
C LEU A 62 -1.85 -3.71 -3.20
N ALA A 63 -1.10 -2.77 -2.63
CA ALA A 63 -1.55 -1.40 -2.40
C ALA A 63 -1.94 -0.71 -3.72
N LEU A 64 -1.16 -0.90 -4.79
CA LEU A 64 -1.49 -0.40 -6.13
C LEU A 64 -2.76 -1.04 -6.70
N LEU A 65 -2.91 -2.36 -6.58
CA LEU A 65 -4.09 -3.09 -7.04
C LEU A 65 -5.36 -2.67 -6.28
N ILE A 66 -5.27 -2.41 -4.97
CA ILE A 66 -6.38 -1.93 -4.15
C ILE A 66 -6.73 -0.48 -4.50
N MET A 67 -5.74 0.36 -4.77
CA MET A 67 -5.97 1.74 -5.17
C MET A 67 -6.43 1.89 -6.62
N LEU A 68 -6.25 0.88 -7.48
CA LEU A 68 -6.69 0.90 -8.88
C LEU A 68 -8.22 1.06 -9.04
N PRO A 69 -9.10 0.28 -8.37
CA PRO A 69 -10.54 0.49 -8.43
C PRO A 69 -10.95 1.83 -7.80
N VAL A 70 -10.24 2.31 -6.77
CA VAL A 70 -10.45 3.65 -6.20
C VAL A 70 -10.10 4.74 -7.21
N ALA A 71 -9.01 4.58 -7.95
CA ALA A 71 -8.60 5.45 -9.05
C ALA A 71 -9.68 5.52 -10.12
N PHE A 72 -10.20 4.35 -10.50
CA PHE A 72 -11.24 4.20 -11.51
C PHE A 72 -12.54 4.87 -11.05
N ALA A 73 -12.99 4.61 -9.83
CA ALA A 73 -14.16 5.26 -9.23
C ALA A 73 -14.00 6.79 -9.13
N ALA A 74 -12.83 7.29 -8.74
CA ALA A 74 -12.53 8.72 -8.68
C ALA A 74 -12.38 9.39 -10.06
N SER A 75 -12.17 8.61 -11.12
CA SER A 75 -12.11 9.09 -12.50
C SER A 75 -13.50 9.27 -13.13
N LEU A 76 -14.50 8.55 -12.63
CA LEU A 76 -15.90 8.64 -13.08
C LEU A 76 -16.54 9.95 -12.58
N PRO A 77 -17.03 10.82 -13.49
CA PRO A 77 -17.61 12.13 -13.12
C PRO A 77 -18.88 12.05 -12.27
N ARG A 78 -19.49 10.86 -12.16
CA ARG A 78 -20.68 10.61 -11.32
C ARG A 78 -20.36 10.38 -9.84
N VAL A 79 -19.15 9.93 -9.50
CA VAL A 79 -18.71 9.70 -8.11
C VAL A 79 -17.98 10.95 -7.61
N ASN A 80 -18.61 12.10 -7.82
CA ASN A 80 -18.07 13.38 -7.43
C ASN A 80 -18.15 13.49 -5.89
N LEU A 81 -17.19 12.90 -5.18
CA LEU A 81 -17.03 12.98 -3.72
C LEU A 81 -16.93 14.44 -3.22
N LEU A 82 -16.67 15.39 -4.12
CA LEU A 82 -16.70 16.84 -3.88
C LEU A 82 -18.12 17.46 -3.95
N ARG A 83 -19.13 16.69 -4.37
CA ARG A 83 -20.54 17.11 -4.40
C ARG A 83 -21.41 16.22 -3.50
N SER A 84 -20.79 15.52 -2.54
CA SER A 84 -21.52 14.95 -1.43
C SER A 84 -22.07 16.11 -0.59
N ARG A 85 -23.40 16.20 -0.48
CA ARG A 85 -24.11 17.12 0.42
C ARG A 85 -23.83 16.83 1.91
N PHE A 86 -22.89 15.94 2.24
CA PHE A 86 -22.56 15.54 3.61
C PHE A 86 -21.50 16.41 4.29
N THR A 87 -20.95 17.41 3.58
CA THR A 87 -20.04 18.42 4.16
C THR A 87 -20.60 19.85 4.02
N ARG A 88 -21.93 20.02 4.06
CA ARG A 88 -22.53 21.35 4.21
C ARG A 88 -23.24 21.45 5.55
#